data_AF-A0A957YNM5-F1
#
_entry.id   AF-A0A957YNM5-F1
#
_cell.length_a   1.000
_cell.length_b   1.000
_cell.length_c   1.000
_cell.angle_alpha   90.00
_cell.angle_beta   90.00
_cell.angle_gamma   90.00
#
_symmetry.space_group_name_H-M   'P 1'
#
loop_
_entity.id
_entity.type
_entity.pdbx_description
1 polymer ?
#
loop_
_entity_poly.entity_id
_entity_poly.type
_entity_poly.pdbx_seq_one_letter_code
_entity_poly.pdbx_strand_id
1 'polypeptide(L)'
;MQGYAVASAPGSAVITKAEKLALAGSSNELDTAVRPLRSVLGRLFAREDVGYYLPVPMSSQSAMPSATPPNDLGAHYQKLWDEFQEERRHQILASQPVDVQEAGLLALLQRFLWSVPAPGTEDVSLYDFARVTAALTVCLEDEQSTDEQTALLVGADLSGVQDWLYTLSSAGAARSLRGRSVYLQLLMETIAFDLLTYLSLPSANLLYVGGGNFYLLAPVSAQVQIEQYRATCGRRLLTMHGGAIYVALAATPLSQARLAGADGKIGDAWQQIHSQIAIHKGQRFAELSDEEMAQAIGGAFDDPGNPEKMCRVCQRVIGENENYTDLDGTSNIGQERKCALCNSLEELGVRLSSAHYLVFTHADTPQEHDVDVVHWADGLRRFGFDVDVVKEAKDLPKSTPAQRLRRIYWWHEEDGQKPPDPR
;
A
#
# COMPACT_ATOMS: atom_id res chain seq x y z
N MET A 1 -4.22 -40.14 -15.74
CA MET A 1 -5.02 -39.54 -16.82
C MET A 1 -6.50 -39.69 -16.49
N GLN A 2 -7.11 -38.63 -15.97
CA GLN A 2 -8.55 -38.38 -16.08
C GLN A 2 -8.69 -36.87 -15.96
N GLY A 3 -8.77 -36.22 -17.13
CA GLY A 3 -8.97 -34.79 -17.24
C GLY A 3 -10.38 -34.46 -16.77
N TYR A 4 -10.47 -33.67 -15.70
CA TYR A 4 -11.68 -32.94 -15.38
C TYR A 4 -11.77 -31.77 -16.37
N ALA A 5 -12.55 -31.97 -17.43
CA ALA A 5 -13.06 -30.86 -18.22
C ALA A 5 -14.03 -30.07 -17.33
N VAL A 6 -13.55 -28.96 -16.78
CA VAL A 6 -14.40 -27.97 -16.12
C VAL A 6 -15.22 -27.32 -17.24
N ALA A 7 -16.50 -27.66 -17.31
CA ALA A 7 -17.46 -26.92 -18.11
C ALA A 7 -17.44 -25.45 -17.66
N SER A 8 -17.12 -24.54 -18.57
CA SER A 8 -16.91 -23.12 -18.29
C SER A 8 -18.21 -22.46 -17.81
N ALA A 9 -18.31 -22.18 -16.52
CA ALA A 9 -19.26 -21.21 -15.98
C ALA A 9 -19.05 -19.84 -16.66
N PRO A 10 -20.03 -18.92 -16.71
CA PRO A 10 -19.89 -17.60 -17.32
C PRO A 10 -18.63 -16.83 -16.86
N GLY A 11 -18.24 -16.97 -15.59
CA GLY A 11 -16.99 -16.39 -15.05
C GLY A 11 -15.70 -17.00 -15.60
N SER A 12 -15.71 -18.22 -16.12
CA SER A 12 -14.52 -18.90 -16.66
C SER A 12 -14.00 -18.23 -17.93
N ALA A 13 -14.87 -17.65 -18.77
CA ALA A 13 -14.44 -16.92 -19.96
C ALA A 13 -13.76 -15.59 -19.62
N VAL A 14 -14.29 -14.86 -18.65
CA VAL A 14 -13.71 -13.58 -18.17
C VAL A 14 -12.35 -13.83 -17.52
N ILE A 15 -12.24 -14.85 -16.66
CA ILE A 15 -10.97 -15.24 -16.03
C ILE A 15 -9.94 -15.62 -17.10
N THR A 16 -10.32 -16.45 -18.09
CA THR A 16 -9.40 -16.83 -19.19
C THR A 16 -8.92 -15.61 -19.96
N LYS A 17 -9.78 -14.60 -20.17
CA LYS A 17 -9.40 -13.33 -20.80
C LYS A 17 -8.44 -12.54 -19.91
N ALA A 18 -8.71 -12.45 -18.61
CA ALA A 18 -7.86 -11.78 -17.63
C ALA A 18 -6.46 -12.41 -17.54
N GLU A 19 -6.36 -13.74 -17.52
CA GLU A 19 -5.09 -14.48 -17.51
C GLU A 19 -4.22 -14.13 -18.72
N LYS A 20 -4.83 -14.09 -19.92
CA LYS A 20 -4.12 -13.71 -21.15
C LYS A 20 -3.59 -12.27 -21.08
N LEU A 21 -4.39 -11.34 -20.54
CA LEU A 21 -3.97 -9.95 -20.38
C LEU A 21 -2.87 -9.80 -19.33
N ALA A 22 -2.94 -10.55 -18.23
CA ALA A 22 -1.93 -10.53 -17.17
C ALA A 22 -0.53 -10.98 -17.65
N LEU A 23 -0.47 -11.84 -18.67
CA LEU A 23 0.77 -12.30 -19.29
C LEU A 23 1.11 -11.60 -20.61
N ALA A 24 0.47 -10.47 -20.91
CA ALA A 24 0.66 -9.72 -22.15
C ALA A 24 0.51 -10.60 -23.42
N GLY A 25 -0.52 -11.45 -23.44
CA GLY A 25 -0.81 -12.35 -24.56
C GLY A 25 0.08 -13.60 -24.65
N SER A 26 1.04 -13.79 -23.73
CA SER A 26 1.83 -15.02 -23.66
C SER A 26 0.94 -16.23 -23.35
N SER A 27 1.39 -17.41 -23.75
CA SER A 27 0.67 -18.66 -23.45
C SER A 27 0.54 -18.83 -21.94
N ASN A 28 -0.68 -19.11 -21.46
CA ASN A 28 -0.95 -19.54 -20.10
C ASN A 28 -0.94 -21.08 -19.97
N GLU A 29 -0.48 -21.80 -21.00
CA GLU A 29 -0.36 -23.25 -20.95
C GLU A 29 0.64 -23.67 -19.87
N LEU A 30 0.23 -24.65 -19.07
CA LEU A 30 1.05 -25.24 -18.02
C LEU A 30 2.24 -25.96 -18.66
N ASP A 31 3.44 -25.38 -18.53
CA ASP A 31 4.68 -26.08 -18.81
C ASP A 31 4.88 -27.18 -17.74
N THR A 32 5.10 -28.42 -18.16
CA THR A 32 5.38 -29.53 -17.24
C THR A 32 6.83 -29.56 -16.76
N ALA A 33 7.70 -28.70 -17.32
CA ALA A 33 9.07 -28.58 -16.88
C ALA A 33 9.17 -27.81 -15.55
N VAL A 34 9.87 -28.41 -14.57
CA VAL A 34 10.18 -27.75 -13.31
C VAL A 34 11.31 -26.75 -13.54
N ARG A 35 11.01 -25.45 -13.43
CA ARG A 35 11.96 -24.34 -13.67
C ARG A 35 11.93 -23.34 -12.51
N PRO A 36 13.06 -22.71 -12.16
CA PRO A 36 13.08 -21.67 -11.14
C PRO A 36 12.59 -20.33 -11.73
N LEU A 37 12.09 -19.44 -10.87
CA LEU A 37 11.85 -18.05 -11.25
C LEU A 37 13.19 -17.33 -11.47
N ARG A 38 13.32 -16.61 -12.58
CA ARG A 38 14.47 -15.78 -12.94
C ARG A 38 14.23 -14.34 -12.52
N SER A 39 15.31 -13.61 -12.26
CA SER A 39 15.20 -12.17 -12.02
C SER A 39 14.67 -11.43 -13.24
N VAL A 40 13.61 -10.64 -13.05
CA VAL A 40 13.05 -9.72 -14.05
C VAL A 40 14.10 -8.72 -14.58
N LEU A 41 15.13 -8.44 -13.78
CA LEU A 41 16.24 -7.57 -14.18
C LEU A 41 17.04 -8.13 -15.38
N GLY A 42 16.99 -9.44 -15.60
CA GLY A 42 17.58 -10.07 -16.79
C GLY A 42 16.94 -9.63 -18.09
N ARG A 43 15.62 -9.70 -18.17
CA ARG A 43 14.89 -9.21 -19.33
C ARG A 43 15.01 -7.69 -19.44
N LEU A 44 14.89 -6.97 -18.33
CA LEU A 44 14.90 -5.49 -18.31
C LEU A 44 16.23 -4.89 -18.79
N PHE A 45 17.36 -5.46 -18.38
CA PHE A 45 18.70 -4.98 -18.73
C PHE A 45 19.40 -5.81 -19.82
N ALA A 46 18.67 -6.71 -20.50
CA ALA A 46 19.20 -7.61 -21.52
C ALA A 46 20.45 -8.38 -21.06
N ARG A 47 20.39 -8.94 -19.86
CA ARG A 47 21.48 -9.65 -19.19
C ARG A 47 21.07 -11.11 -18.95
N GLU A 48 21.98 -12.05 -19.21
CA GLU A 48 21.71 -13.49 -19.03
C GLU A 48 22.04 -14.00 -17.62
N ASP A 49 22.83 -13.25 -16.85
CA ASP A 49 23.48 -13.64 -15.59
C ASP A 49 22.75 -13.17 -14.32
N VAL A 50 21.47 -12.80 -14.42
CA VAL A 50 20.85 -11.90 -13.41
C VAL A 50 20.19 -12.64 -12.24
N GLY A 51 20.37 -13.95 -12.22
CA GLY A 51 20.10 -14.79 -11.07
C GLY A 51 18.71 -15.43 -11.03
N TYR A 52 18.60 -16.39 -10.12
CA TYR A 52 17.49 -17.31 -9.95
C TYR A 52 16.99 -17.23 -8.51
N TYR A 53 15.68 -17.25 -8.32
CA TYR A 53 15.10 -17.29 -6.99
C TYR A 53 14.93 -18.74 -6.53
N LEU A 54 15.22 -18.97 -5.25
CA LEU A 54 15.00 -20.25 -4.61
C LEU A 54 13.51 -20.38 -4.23
N PRO A 55 12.81 -21.49 -4.58
CA PRO A 55 11.44 -21.72 -4.14
C PRO A 55 11.39 -22.01 -2.63
N VAL A 56 11.22 -20.96 -1.84
CA VAL A 56 11.06 -21.00 -0.38
C VAL A 56 10.03 -19.95 0.06
N PRO A 57 9.44 -20.08 1.26
CA PRO A 57 8.59 -19.03 1.80
C PRO A 57 9.30 -17.68 1.83
N MET A 58 8.56 -16.62 1.55
CA MET A 58 9.07 -15.25 1.52
C MET A 58 9.61 -14.86 2.91
N SER A 59 10.86 -14.41 2.93
CA SER A 59 11.53 -13.86 4.11
C SER A 59 12.57 -12.83 3.67
N SER A 60 13.10 -12.06 4.63
CA SER A 60 14.13 -11.07 4.33
C SER A 60 15.42 -11.73 3.81
N GLN A 61 15.70 -12.95 4.28
CA GLN A 61 16.84 -13.77 3.84
C GLN A 61 16.66 -14.39 2.45
N SER A 62 15.43 -14.66 2.00
CA SER A 62 15.18 -15.32 0.72
C SER A 62 15.04 -14.36 -0.47
N ALA A 63 14.94 -13.05 -0.22
CA ALA A 63 14.63 -12.04 -1.23
C ALA A 63 15.71 -11.80 -2.31
N MET A 64 16.92 -12.33 -2.14
CA MET A 64 18.04 -12.10 -3.07
C MET A 64 18.21 -13.28 -4.04
N PRO A 65 18.30 -13.02 -5.37
CA PRO A 65 18.50 -14.09 -6.35
C PRO A 65 19.94 -14.65 -6.30
N SER A 66 20.10 -15.94 -6.56
CA SER A 66 21.40 -16.62 -6.69
C SER A 66 21.90 -16.58 -8.12
N ALA A 67 23.21 -16.43 -8.34
CA ALA A 67 23.79 -16.39 -9.68
C ALA A 67 23.60 -17.70 -10.48
N THR A 68 23.54 -18.84 -9.78
CA THR A 68 23.32 -20.16 -10.39
C THR A 68 21.91 -20.66 -10.11
N PRO A 69 21.34 -21.50 -10.99
CA PRO A 69 20.08 -22.17 -10.72
C PRO A 69 20.16 -23.00 -9.42
N PRO A 70 19.07 -23.08 -8.63
CA PRO A 70 19.01 -23.97 -7.49
C PRO A 70 19.23 -25.43 -7.89
N ASN A 71 20.06 -26.14 -7.12
CA ASN A 71 20.16 -27.60 -7.21
C ASN A 71 18.89 -28.23 -6.61
N ASP A 72 18.55 -29.44 -7.05
CA ASP A 72 17.43 -30.24 -6.52
C ASP A 72 16.09 -29.47 -6.41
N LEU A 73 15.77 -28.72 -7.47
CA LEU A 73 14.61 -27.86 -7.55
C LEU A 73 13.29 -28.59 -7.24
N GLY A 74 13.18 -29.87 -7.60
CA GLY A 74 12.02 -30.71 -7.28
C GLY A 74 11.79 -30.88 -5.77
N ALA A 75 12.86 -31.12 -5.00
CA ALA A 75 12.76 -31.20 -3.55
C ALA A 75 12.38 -29.86 -2.91
N HIS A 76 12.89 -28.74 -3.44
CA HIS A 76 12.50 -27.40 -3.00
C HIS A 76 11.00 -27.15 -3.21
N TYR A 77 10.47 -27.45 -4.40
CA TYR A 77 9.03 -27.32 -4.66
C TYR A 77 8.16 -28.23 -3.80
N GLN A 78 8.58 -29.48 -3.59
CA GLN A 78 7.84 -30.41 -2.73
C GLN A 78 7.76 -29.87 -1.30
N LYS A 79 8.89 -29.42 -0.75
CA LYS A 79 8.94 -28.83 0.59
C LYS A 79 8.06 -27.57 0.69
N LEU A 80 8.16 -26.67 -0.29
CA LEU A 80 7.36 -25.46 -0.36
C LEU A 80 5.85 -25.77 -0.38
N TRP A 81 5.45 -26.80 -1.14
CA TRP A 81 4.06 -27.25 -1.21
C TRP A 81 3.56 -27.85 0.11
N ASP A 82 4.38 -28.69 0.75
CA ASP A 82 4.04 -29.29 2.04
C ASP A 82 3.84 -28.22 3.12
N GLU A 83 4.72 -27.21 3.17
CA GLU A 83 4.59 -26.07 4.09
C GLU A 83 3.37 -25.20 3.76
N PHE A 84 3.08 -24.95 2.48
CA PHE A 84 1.86 -24.24 2.05
C PHE A 84 0.59 -24.97 2.50
N GLN A 85 0.53 -26.29 2.31
CA GLN A 85 -0.64 -27.09 2.72
C GLN A 85 -0.83 -27.07 4.24
N GLU A 86 0.26 -27.15 4.99
CA GLU A 86 0.20 -27.07 6.44
C GLU A 86 -0.31 -25.69 6.90
N GLU A 87 0.26 -24.59 6.41
CA GLU A 87 -0.16 -23.24 6.78
C GLU A 87 -1.62 -22.96 6.38
N ARG A 88 -2.02 -23.41 5.18
CA ARG A 88 -3.42 -23.32 4.72
C ARG A 88 -4.39 -24.07 5.63
N ARG A 89 -4.02 -25.21 6.21
CA ARG A 89 -4.89 -25.96 7.13
C ARG A 89 -5.08 -25.25 8.46
N HIS A 90 -4.09 -24.48 8.92
CA HIS A 90 -4.17 -23.71 10.16
C HIS A 90 -4.92 -22.38 10.01
N GLN A 91 -5.00 -21.84 8.80
CA GLN A 91 -5.79 -20.64 8.54
C GLN A 91 -7.30 -20.96 8.55
N ILE A 92 -8.04 -20.37 9.48
CA ILE A 92 -9.50 -20.50 9.57
C ILE A 92 -10.13 -19.42 8.68
N LEU A 93 -9.90 -19.48 7.35
CA LEU A 93 -10.46 -18.49 6.41
C LEU A 93 -11.94 -18.74 6.12
N ALA A 94 -12.35 -19.99 5.89
CA ALA A 94 -13.67 -20.30 5.34
C ALA A 94 -14.87 -19.80 6.17
N SER A 95 -14.68 -19.54 7.47
CA SER A 95 -15.72 -19.00 8.36
C SER A 95 -15.63 -17.47 8.57
N GLN A 96 -14.71 -16.78 7.91
CA GLN A 96 -14.49 -15.35 8.06
C GLN A 96 -15.29 -14.53 7.04
N PRO A 97 -15.44 -13.22 7.24
CA PRO A 97 -15.90 -12.30 6.20
C PRO A 97 -15.07 -12.40 4.90
N VAL A 98 -15.70 -12.08 3.76
CA VAL A 98 -15.10 -12.28 2.43
C VAL A 98 -13.81 -11.47 2.22
N ASP A 99 -13.76 -10.25 2.73
CA ASP A 99 -12.58 -9.37 2.72
C ASP A 99 -11.40 -9.98 3.52
N VAL A 100 -11.70 -10.64 4.64
CA VAL A 100 -10.70 -11.38 5.44
C VAL A 100 -10.21 -12.62 4.70
N GLN A 101 -11.11 -13.36 4.05
CA GLN A 101 -10.76 -14.51 3.23
C GLN A 101 -9.85 -14.11 2.07
N GLU A 102 -10.19 -13.03 1.37
CA GLU A 102 -9.43 -12.49 0.24
C GLU A 102 -8.04 -12.06 0.66
N ALA A 103 -7.93 -11.20 1.68
CA ALA A 103 -6.65 -10.71 2.18
C ALA A 103 -5.77 -11.85 2.73
N GLY A 104 -6.36 -12.80 3.46
CA GLY A 104 -5.65 -13.95 4.01
C GLY A 104 -5.11 -14.89 2.91
N LEU A 105 -5.93 -15.16 1.89
CA LEU A 105 -5.49 -15.92 0.72
C LEU A 105 -4.38 -15.18 -0.02
N LEU A 106 -4.51 -13.87 -0.26
CA LEU A 106 -3.50 -13.09 -0.94
C LEU A 106 -2.16 -13.10 -0.19
N ALA A 107 -2.18 -12.97 1.14
CA ALA A 107 -0.98 -13.06 1.98
C ALA A 107 -0.33 -14.45 1.94
N LEU A 108 -1.13 -15.52 1.98
CA LEU A 108 -0.63 -16.89 1.86
C LEU A 108 0.01 -17.12 0.47
N LEU A 109 -0.66 -16.68 -0.60
CA LEU A 109 -0.11 -16.79 -1.95
C LEU A 109 1.16 -15.95 -2.11
N GLN A 110 1.23 -14.76 -1.53
CA GLN A 110 2.45 -13.94 -1.54
C GLN A 110 3.60 -14.67 -0.87
N ARG A 111 3.36 -15.23 0.32
CA ARG A 111 4.37 -15.94 1.09
C ARG A 111 4.93 -17.15 0.35
N PHE A 112 4.10 -17.92 -0.33
CA PHE A 112 4.53 -19.19 -0.93
C PHE A 112 4.76 -19.16 -2.45
N LEU A 113 4.14 -18.23 -3.18
CA LEU A 113 4.16 -18.22 -4.66
C LEU A 113 4.96 -17.07 -5.27
N TRP A 114 5.61 -16.23 -4.46
CA TRP A 114 6.45 -15.12 -4.95
C TRP A 114 7.67 -15.57 -5.77
N SER A 115 8.21 -16.77 -5.51
CA SER A 115 9.40 -17.35 -6.17
C SER A 115 9.07 -18.50 -7.12
N VAL A 116 7.78 -18.74 -7.37
CA VAL A 116 7.29 -19.74 -8.32
C VAL A 116 7.01 -19.02 -9.64
N PRO A 117 7.52 -19.48 -10.80
CA PRO A 117 7.22 -18.84 -12.08
C PRO A 117 5.76 -19.08 -12.50
N ALA A 118 5.15 -18.08 -13.09
CA ALA A 118 3.84 -18.21 -13.73
C ALA A 118 3.92 -19.06 -15.01
N PRO A 119 2.81 -19.66 -15.49
CA PRO A 119 2.80 -20.45 -16.71
C PRO A 119 3.29 -19.66 -17.93
N GLY A 120 4.09 -20.31 -18.78
CA GLY A 120 4.59 -19.73 -20.04
C GLY A 120 5.60 -18.59 -19.91
N THR A 121 6.08 -18.28 -18.71
CA THR A 121 7.10 -17.25 -18.47
C THR A 121 8.09 -17.69 -17.39
N GLU A 122 9.29 -17.09 -17.40
CA GLU A 122 10.36 -17.43 -16.46
C GLU A 122 10.64 -16.31 -15.45
N ASP A 123 10.03 -15.13 -15.60
CA ASP A 123 10.40 -13.92 -14.84
C ASP A 123 9.21 -13.17 -14.21
N VAL A 124 8.01 -13.76 -14.28
CA VAL A 124 6.81 -13.29 -13.58
C VAL A 124 6.46 -14.31 -12.53
N SER A 125 6.28 -13.87 -11.28
CA SER A 125 5.87 -14.78 -10.21
C SER A 125 4.42 -15.24 -10.37
N LEU A 126 4.13 -16.45 -9.93
CA LEU A 126 2.79 -17.01 -9.91
C LEU A 126 1.87 -16.20 -8.98
N TYR A 127 2.42 -15.64 -7.90
CA TYR A 127 1.71 -14.68 -7.05
C TYR A 127 1.27 -13.42 -7.83
N ASP A 128 2.20 -12.75 -8.52
CA ASP A 128 1.89 -11.52 -9.25
C ASP A 128 0.92 -11.79 -10.40
N PHE A 129 1.10 -12.90 -11.11
CA PHE A 129 0.17 -13.35 -12.14
C PHE A 129 -1.24 -13.56 -11.58
N ALA A 130 -1.39 -14.29 -10.48
CA ALA A 130 -2.70 -14.55 -9.86
C ALA A 130 -3.35 -13.25 -9.35
N ARG A 131 -2.57 -12.37 -8.72
CA ARG A 131 -3.03 -11.07 -8.22
C ARG A 131 -3.51 -10.15 -9.35
N VAL A 132 -2.73 -9.99 -10.41
CA VAL A 132 -3.10 -9.16 -11.57
C VAL A 132 -4.29 -9.77 -12.32
N THR A 133 -4.35 -11.09 -12.44
CA THR A 133 -5.51 -11.78 -13.03
C THR A 133 -6.79 -11.49 -12.25
N ALA A 134 -6.75 -11.55 -10.92
CA ALA A 134 -7.90 -11.20 -10.07
C ALA A 134 -8.32 -9.74 -10.27
N ALA A 135 -7.37 -8.80 -10.25
CA ALA A 135 -7.63 -7.37 -10.48
C ALA A 135 -8.26 -7.10 -11.85
N LEU A 136 -7.73 -7.71 -12.90
CA LEU A 136 -8.26 -7.59 -14.27
C LEU A 136 -9.62 -8.26 -14.43
N THR A 137 -9.89 -9.36 -13.72
CA THR A 137 -11.20 -10.01 -13.72
C THR A 137 -12.26 -9.03 -13.20
N VAL A 138 -12.01 -8.36 -12.08
CA VAL A 138 -12.91 -7.30 -11.55
C VAL A 138 -13.12 -6.18 -12.56
N CYS A 139 -12.07 -5.75 -13.28
CA CYS A 139 -12.19 -4.70 -14.29
C CYS A 139 -12.96 -5.14 -15.55
N LEU A 140 -12.85 -6.42 -15.93
CA LEU A 140 -13.52 -6.99 -17.10
C LEU A 140 -14.99 -7.33 -16.86
N GLU A 141 -15.38 -7.55 -15.60
CA GLU A 141 -16.79 -7.74 -15.21
C GLU A 141 -17.56 -6.40 -15.17
N ASP A 142 -16.87 -5.26 -15.24
CA ASP A 142 -17.50 -3.94 -15.35
C ASP A 142 -18.29 -3.81 -16.66
N GLU A 143 -19.54 -3.36 -16.56
CA GLU A 143 -20.41 -3.18 -17.74
C GLU A 143 -19.88 -2.11 -18.72
N GLN A 144 -19.05 -1.19 -18.23
CA GLN A 144 -18.39 -0.17 -19.05
C GLN A 144 -17.06 -0.65 -19.65
N SER A 145 -16.62 -1.88 -19.35
CA SER A 145 -15.40 -2.45 -19.91
C SER A 145 -15.56 -2.70 -21.41
N THR A 146 -14.64 -2.15 -22.19
CA THR A 146 -14.54 -2.32 -23.64
C THR A 146 -13.11 -2.69 -24.02
N ASP A 147 -12.86 -3.02 -25.28
CA ASP A 147 -11.51 -3.32 -25.76
C ASP A 147 -10.63 -2.05 -25.76
N GLU A 148 -11.22 -0.87 -25.98
CA GLU A 148 -10.56 0.44 -25.96
C GLU A 148 -10.38 1.00 -24.55
N GLN A 149 -11.31 0.72 -23.64
CA GLN A 149 -11.27 1.11 -22.23
C GLN A 149 -11.63 -0.10 -21.38
N THR A 150 -10.63 -0.90 -21.04
CA THR A 150 -10.79 -2.16 -20.31
C THR A 150 -10.70 -1.97 -18.80
N ALA A 151 -9.81 -1.07 -18.37
CA ALA A 151 -9.59 -0.74 -16.97
C ALA A 151 -9.07 0.70 -16.85
N LEU A 152 -9.02 1.22 -15.63
CA LEU A 152 -8.30 2.44 -15.27
C LEU A 152 -6.99 2.05 -14.58
N LEU A 153 -5.87 2.57 -15.07
CA LEU A 153 -4.65 2.69 -14.27
C LEU A 153 -4.84 3.89 -13.35
N VAL A 154 -4.82 3.65 -12.05
CA VAL A 154 -4.92 4.70 -11.03
C VAL A 154 -3.57 4.81 -10.34
N GLY A 155 -3.11 6.04 -10.16
CA GLY A 155 -1.81 6.34 -9.57
C GLY A 155 -1.91 7.51 -8.62
N ALA A 156 -1.22 7.38 -7.49
CA ALA A 156 -1.10 8.44 -6.49
C ALA A 156 0.36 8.69 -6.17
N ASP A 157 0.71 9.97 -6.01
CA ASP A 157 2.04 10.41 -5.62
C ASP A 157 1.97 11.47 -4.51
N LEU A 158 2.74 11.21 -3.45
CA LEU A 158 2.90 12.07 -2.29
C LEU A 158 3.84 13.25 -2.59
N SER A 159 3.30 14.46 -2.55
CA SER A 159 4.03 15.72 -2.64
C SER A 159 4.36 16.28 -1.26
N GLY A 160 5.51 16.96 -1.14
CA GLY A 160 5.96 17.59 0.11
C GLY A 160 6.85 16.70 1.00
N VAL A 161 7.24 15.52 0.53
CA VAL A 161 8.03 14.54 1.31
C VAL A 161 9.33 15.14 1.85
N GLN A 162 10.13 15.80 1.01
CA GLN A 162 11.43 16.35 1.41
C GLN A 162 11.27 17.43 2.50
N ASP A 163 10.41 18.41 2.26
CA ASP A 163 10.11 19.48 3.23
C ASP A 163 9.59 18.88 4.54
N TRP A 164 8.67 17.91 4.47
CA TRP A 164 8.15 17.23 5.65
C TRP A 164 9.23 16.49 6.44
N LEU A 165 10.10 15.71 5.79
CA LEU A 165 11.09 14.88 6.48
C LEU A 165 12.18 15.71 7.15
N TYR A 166 12.63 16.78 6.50
CA TYR A 166 13.77 17.58 6.95
C TYR A 166 13.41 18.82 7.77
N THR A 167 12.13 19.00 8.07
CA THR A 167 11.64 19.95 9.07
C THR A 167 11.96 19.41 10.48
N LEU A 168 13.23 19.50 10.89
CA LEU A 168 13.78 18.90 12.13
C LEU A 168 14.43 19.97 13.02
N SER A 169 14.33 19.79 14.34
CA SER A 169 15.20 20.46 15.32
C SER A 169 16.46 19.61 15.57
N SER A 170 17.53 20.24 16.09
CA SER A 170 18.84 19.61 16.26
C SER A 170 18.86 18.47 17.30
N ALA A 171 17.99 18.49 18.30
CA ALA A 171 17.84 17.44 19.30
C ALA A 171 16.80 16.38 18.85
N GLY A 172 17.12 15.09 18.97
CA GLY A 172 16.17 14.01 18.66
C GLY A 172 15.92 13.74 17.18
N ALA A 173 16.69 14.37 16.27
CA ALA A 173 16.52 14.33 14.82
C ALA A 173 16.35 12.90 14.24
N ALA A 174 17.16 11.93 14.68
CA ALA A 174 17.08 10.56 14.16
C ALA A 174 15.76 9.85 14.50
N ARG A 175 15.21 10.07 15.71
CA ARG A 175 13.92 9.51 16.14
C ARG A 175 12.78 10.16 15.38
N SER A 176 12.82 11.49 15.27
CA SER A 176 11.82 12.25 14.51
C SER A 176 11.81 11.88 13.03
N LEU A 177 12.98 11.75 12.39
CA LEU A 177 13.09 11.34 10.98
C LEU A 177 12.51 9.94 10.75
N ARG A 178 12.83 8.97 11.63
CA ARG A 178 12.26 7.61 11.54
C ARG A 178 10.73 7.65 11.65
N GLY A 179 10.20 8.34 12.66
CA GLY A 179 8.77 8.44 12.87
C GLY A 179 8.03 9.13 11.73
N ARG A 180 8.57 10.24 11.22
CA ARG A 180 8.04 10.96 10.05
C ARG A 180 8.06 10.09 8.78
N SER A 181 9.16 9.39 8.53
CA SER A 181 9.30 8.52 7.35
C SER A 181 8.32 7.37 7.37
N VAL A 182 8.18 6.68 8.51
CA VAL A 182 7.20 5.59 8.65
C VAL A 182 5.79 6.15 8.57
N TYR A 183 5.51 7.29 9.20
CA TYR A 183 4.20 7.95 9.10
C TYR A 183 3.77 8.19 7.65
N LEU A 184 4.64 8.69 6.78
CA LEU A 184 4.30 8.89 5.36
C LEU A 184 3.99 7.58 4.64
N GLN A 185 4.73 6.52 4.95
CA GLN A 185 4.46 5.19 4.38
C GLN A 185 3.09 4.66 4.87
N LEU A 186 2.82 4.74 6.17
CA LEU A 186 1.53 4.33 6.75
C LEU A 186 0.38 5.13 6.15
N LEU A 187 0.54 6.45 6.02
CA LEU A 187 -0.47 7.35 5.46
C LEU A 187 -0.82 6.95 4.02
N MET A 188 0.19 6.75 3.16
CA MET A 188 -0.03 6.31 1.78
C MET A 188 -0.71 4.95 1.69
N GLU A 189 -0.35 4.03 2.58
CA GLU A 189 -0.97 2.71 2.66
C GLU A 189 -2.43 2.78 3.12
N THR A 190 -2.74 3.59 4.14
CA THR A 190 -4.12 3.81 4.58
C THR A 190 -4.97 4.51 3.52
N ILE A 191 -4.40 5.46 2.75
CA ILE A 191 -5.11 6.11 1.64
C ILE A 191 -5.41 5.10 0.53
N ALA A 192 -4.45 4.23 0.20
CA ALA A 192 -4.67 3.18 -0.80
C ALA A 192 -5.79 2.21 -0.37
N PHE A 193 -5.80 1.78 0.89
CA PHE A 193 -6.85 0.89 1.41
C PHE A 193 -8.20 1.57 1.56
N ASP A 194 -8.24 2.85 1.94
CA ASP A 194 -9.45 3.65 2.00
C ASP A 194 -10.05 3.85 0.59
N LEU A 195 -9.21 4.10 -0.41
CA LEU A 195 -9.64 4.18 -1.81
C LEU A 195 -10.20 2.83 -2.31
N LEU A 196 -9.55 1.72 -2.02
CA LEU A 196 -10.08 0.39 -2.36
C LEU A 196 -11.44 0.16 -1.70
N THR A 197 -11.58 0.51 -0.41
CA THR A 197 -12.83 0.37 0.34
C THR A 197 -13.93 1.26 -0.26
N TYR A 198 -13.59 2.52 -0.59
CA TYR A 198 -14.49 3.48 -1.21
C TYR A 198 -15.01 3.01 -2.57
N LEU A 199 -14.16 2.35 -3.36
CA LEU A 199 -14.51 1.78 -4.66
C LEU A 199 -15.06 0.34 -4.57
N SER A 200 -15.15 -0.23 -3.37
CA SER A 200 -15.53 -1.64 -3.15
C SER A 200 -14.67 -2.64 -3.93
N LEU A 201 -13.36 -2.39 -4.02
CA LEU A 201 -12.39 -3.22 -4.73
C LEU A 201 -11.63 -4.14 -3.77
N PRO A 202 -11.30 -5.39 -4.17
CA PRO A 202 -10.49 -6.29 -3.36
C PRO A 202 -9.03 -5.83 -3.29
N SER A 203 -8.29 -6.36 -2.32
CA SER A 203 -6.87 -6.02 -2.09
C SER A 203 -6.00 -6.33 -3.30
N ALA A 204 -6.36 -7.35 -4.08
CA ALA A 204 -5.67 -7.71 -5.32
C ALA A 204 -5.58 -6.57 -6.35
N ASN A 205 -6.51 -5.61 -6.34
CA ASN A 205 -6.50 -4.46 -7.24
C ASN A 205 -5.35 -3.48 -6.97
N LEU A 206 -4.76 -3.49 -5.76
CA LEU A 206 -3.58 -2.70 -5.43
C LEU A 206 -2.31 -3.40 -5.94
N LEU A 207 -1.71 -2.83 -6.99
CA LEU A 207 -0.52 -3.38 -7.63
C LEU A 207 0.74 -3.06 -6.83
N TYR A 208 0.82 -1.84 -6.29
CA TYR A 208 2.00 -1.34 -5.60
C TYR A 208 1.60 -0.27 -4.57
N VAL A 209 2.26 -0.30 -3.42
CA VAL A 209 2.27 0.81 -2.45
C VAL A 209 3.65 0.89 -1.80
N GLY A 210 4.29 2.05 -1.91
CA GLY A 210 5.65 2.24 -1.41
C GLY A 210 6.30 3.52 -1.93
N GLY A 211 7.31 4.01 -1.21
CA GLY A 211 8.13 5.14 -1.67
C GLY A 211 7.34 6.43 -1.92
N GLY A 212 6.22 6.63 -1.21
CA GLY A 212 5.33 7.77 -1.41
C GLY A 212 4.38 7.64 -2.61
N ASN A 213 4.29 6.47 -3.24
CA ASN A 213 3.40 6.24 -4.39
C ASN A 213 2.54 4.98 -4.19
N PHE A 214 1.38 4.95 -4.82
CA PHE A 214 0.66 3.70 -5.03
C PHE A 214 0.05 3.63 -6.43
N TYR A 215 -0.16 2.41 -6.91
CA TYR A 215 -0.82 2.14 -8.19
C TYR A 215 -1.83 1.02 -8.05
N LEU A 216 -3.01 1.17 -8.63
CA LEU A 216 -4.06 0.17 -8.64
C LEU A 216 -4.75 0.08 -10.02
N LEU A 217 -5.43 -1.03 -10.26
CA LEU A 217 -6.36 -1.18 -11.38
C LEU A 217 -7.80 -1.02 -10.88
N ALA A 218 -8.61 -0.24 -11.59
CA ALA A 218 -10.01 -0.05 -11.26
C ALA A 218 -10.92 -0.26 -12.50
N PRO A 219 -12.19 -0.64 -12.28
CA PRO A 219 -13.25 -0.56 -13.29
C PRO A 219 -13.32 0.81 -13.97
N VAL A 220 -13.75 0.86 -15.23
CA VAL A 220 -13.95 2.13 -15.97
C VAL A 220 -15.05 2.97 -15.34
N SER A 221 -16.10 2.32 -14.84
CA SER A 221 -17.20 2.95 -14.12
C SER A 221 -16.77 3.71 -12.85
N ALA A 222 -15.59 3.39 -12.29
CA ALA A 222 -15.07 4.04 -11.08
C ALA A 222 -14.48 5.45 -11.32
N GLN A 223 -14.36 5.91 -12.56
CA GLN A 223 -13.66 7.16 -12.89
C GLN A 223 -14.18 8.38 -12.10
N VAL A 224 -15.49 8.57 -12.06
CA VAL A 224 -16.11 9.70 -11.34
C VAL A 224 -15.91 9.60 -9.83
N GLN A 225 -15.98 8.38 -9.28
CA GLN A 225 -15.74 8.13 -7.87
C GLN A 225 -14.29 8.44 -7.48
N ILE A 226 -13.32 8.10 -8.33
CA ILE A 226 -11.91 8.44 -8.11
C ILE A 226 -11.70 9.96 -8.05
N GLU A 227 -12.35 10.72 -8.94
CA GLU A 227 -12.29 12.19 -8.94
C GLU A 227 -12.92 12.80 -7.67
N GLN A 228 -14.03 12.23 -7.19
CA GLN A 228 -14.67 12.62 -5.92
C GLN A 228 -13.79 12.27 -4.70
N TYR A 229 -13.16 11.09 -4.73
CA TYR A 229 -12.24 10.66 -3.69
C TYR A 229 -11.02 11.57 -3.61
N ARG A 230 -10.50 12.06 -4.74
CA ARG A 230 -9.40 13.04 -4.75
C ARG A 230 -9.73 14.28 -3.91
N ALA A 231 -10.92 14.87 -4.09
CA ALA A 231 -11.37 16.01 -3.27
C ALA A 231 -11.51 15.64 -1.79
N THR A 232 -12.00 14.44 -1.50
CA THR A 232 -12.12 13.94 -0.12
C THR A 232 -10.76 13.78 0.54
N CYS A 233 -9.80 13.19 -0.16
CA CYS A 233 -8.42 13.02 0.28
C CYS A 233 -7.73 14.38 0.47
N GLY A 234 -7.86 15.28 -0.52
CA GLY A 234 -7.34 16.64 -0.47
C GLY A 234 -7.84 17.42 0.75
N ARG A 235 -9.16 17.39 1.03
CA ARG A 235 -9.76 18.02 2.20
C ARG A 235 -9.17 17.47 3.50
N ARG A 236 -9.13 16.14 3.65
CA ARG A 236 -8.56 15.49 4.85
C ARG A 236 -7.10 15.88 5.06
N LEU A 237 -6.27 15.82 4.01
CA LEU A 237 -4.85 16.18 4.10
C LEU A 237 -4.65 17.67 4.41
N LEU A 238 -5.47 18.55 3.84
CA LEU A 238 -5.41 19.99 4.10
C LEU A 238 -5.72 20.28 5.58
N THR A 239 -6.80 19.71 6.12
CA THR A 239 -7.16 19.82 7.54
C THR A 239 -6.06 19.26 8.45
N MET A 240 -5.46 18.11 8.08
CA MET A 240 -4.47 17.43 8.90
C MET A 240 -3.10 18.11 8.92
N HIS A 241 -2.68 18.67 7.79
CA HIS A 241 -1.28 19.06 7.56
C HIS A 241 -1.11 20.50 7.07
N GLY A 242 -2.18 21.29 6.93
CA GLY A 242 -2.11 22.69 6.53
C GLY A 242 -1.40 22.90 5.19
N GLY A 243 -1.46 21.92 4.29
CA GLY A 243 -0.80 21.96 2.98
C GLY A 243 0.67 21.51 2.93
N ALA A 244 1.26 21.11 4.07
CA ALA A 244 2.64 20.58 4.11
C ALA A 244 2.79 19.29 3.28
N ILE A 245 1.72 18.52 3.16
CA ILE A 245 1.64 17.28 2.39
C ILE A 245 0.43 17.35 1.47
N TYR A 246 0.56 16.82 0.26
CA TYR A 246 -0.52 16.65 -0.70
C TYR A 246 -0.39 15.30 -1.42
N VAL A 247 -1.50 14.65 -1.75
CA VAL A 247 -1.50 13.43 -2.57
C VAL A 247 -2.16 13.73 -3.91
N ALA A 248 -1.35 13.65 -4.98
CA ALA A 248 -1.82 13.81 -6.34
C ALA A 248 -2.36 12.48 -6.86
N LEU A 249 -3.69 12.36 -6.95
CA LEU A 249 -4.37 11.17 -7.49
C LEU A 249 -4.79 11.42 -8.94
N ALA A 250 -4.57 10.44 -9.82
CA ALA A 250 -4.98 10.48 -11.21
C ALA A 250 -5.41 9.09 -11.72
N ALA A 251 -6.22 9.07 -12.78
CA ALA A 251 -6.67 7.85 -13.44
C ALA A 251 -6.54 7.99 -14.97
N THR A 252 -6.04 6.95 -15.62
CA THR A 252 -5.85 6.90 -17.07
C THR A 252 -6.40 5.58 -17.63
N PRO A 253 -7.20 5.59 -18.70
CA PRO A 253 -7.74 4.37 -19.27
C PRO A 253 -6.65 3.47 -19.90
N LEU A 254 -6.84 2.17 -19.74
CA LEU A 254 -6.07 1.10 -20.35
C LEU A 254 -6.96 0.31 -21.30
N SER A 255 -6.55 0.22 -22.55
CA SER A 255 -7.14 -0.69 -23.55
C SER A 255 -6.56 -2.11 -23.41
N GLN A 256 -7.27 -3.11 -23.91
CA GLN A 256 -6.75 -4.47 -24.07
C GLN A 256 -5.46 -4.53 -24.88
N ALA A 257 -5.32 -3.74 -25.95
CA ALA A 257 -4.11 -3.72 -26.76
C ALA A 257 -2.86 -3.27 -25.98
N ARG A 258 -3.01 -2.26 -25.10
CA ARG A 258 -1.96 -1.81 -24.17
C ARG A 258 -1.59 -2.89 -23.15
N LEU A 259 -2.56 -3.66 -22.65
CA LEU A 259 -2.33 -4.75 -21.69
C LEU A 259 -1.72 -6.00 -22.35
N ALA A 260 -2.18 -6.35 -23.55
CA ALA A 260 -1.76 -7.55 -24.29
C ALA A 260 -0.38 -7.42 -24.94
N GLY A 261 0.32 -6.29 -24.77
CA GLY A 261 1.67 -6.08 -25.32
C GLY A 261 1.77 -6.02 -26.85
N ALA A 262 0.69 -6.27 -27.60
CA ALA A 262 0.68 -6.39 -29.06
C ALA A 262 1.09 -5.11 -29.80
N ASP A 263 0.85 -3.94 -29.18
CA ASP A 263 1.24 -2.62 -29.71
C ASP A 263 2.38 -1.96 -28.91
N GLY A 264 2.90 -2.63 -27.86
CA GLY A 264 4.12 -2.24 -27.13
C GLY A 264 4.08 -0.94 -26.31
N LYS A 265 2.90 -0.38 -26.03
CA LYS A 265 2.75 1.00 -25.49
C LYS A 265 2.14 1.11 -24.09
N ILE A 266 2.24 0.07 -23.26
CA ILE A 266 1.88 0.23 -21.83
C ILE A 266 2.69 1.36 -21.16
N GLY A 267 3.91 1.61 -21.65
CA GLY A 267 4.73 2.75 -21.25
C GLY A 267 4.07 4.11 -21.52
N ASP A 268 3.29 4.26 -22.59
CA ASP A 268 2.57 5.50 -22.88
C ASP A 268 1.48 5.76 -21.83
N ALA A 269 0.82 4.72 -21.32
CA ALA A 269 -0.14 4.85 -20.23
C ALA A 269 0.55 5.29 -18.92
N TRP A 270 1.75 4.76 -18.64
CA TRP A 270 2.58 5.21 -17.52
C TRP A 270 3.01 6.68 -17.67
N GLN A 271 3.46 7.09 -18.86
CA GLN A 271 3.79 8.49 -19.13
C GLN A 271 2.57 9.41 -18.96
N GLN A 272 1.41 8.98 -19.46
CA GLN A 272 0.16 9.74 -19.36
C GLN A 272 -0.25 9.93 -17.90
N ILE A 273 -0.23 8.87 -17.08
CA ILE A 273 -0.62 8.99 -15.67
C ILE A 273 0.39 9.83 -14.87
N HIS A 274 1.69 9.67 -15.12
CA HIS A 274 2.72 10.52 -14.48
C HIS A 274 2.58 11.99 -14.87
N SER A 275 2.21 12.28 -16.12
CA SER A 275 1.92 13.64 -16.56
C SER A 275 0.72 14.23 -15.83
N GLN A 276 -0.38 13.49 -15.67
CA GLN A 276 -1.56 13.94 -14.91
C GLN A 276 -1.23 14.16 -13.44
N ILE A 277 -0.49 13.23 -12.82
CA ILE A 277 0.02 13.37 -11.46
C ILE A 277 0.86 14.66 -11.33
N ALA A 278 1.77 14.92 -12.25
CA ALA A 278 2.62 16.12 -12.22
C ALA A 278 1.78 17.41 -12.32
N ILE A 279 0.73 17.44 -13.14
CA ILE A 279 -0.22 18.56 -13.22
C ILE A 279 -0.89 18.78 -11.85
N HIS A 280 -1.44 17.74 -11.23
CA HIS A 280 -2.07 17.85 -9.91
C HIS A 280 -1.08 18.26 -8.81
N LYS A 281 0.17 17.80 -8.85
CA LYS A 281 1.23 18.26 -7.92
C LYS A 281 1.55 19.74 -8.07
N GLY A 282 1.43 20.28 -9.29
CA GLY A 282 1.61 21.71 -9.58
C GLY A 282 0.40 22.57 -9.19
N GLN A 283 -0.77 21.96 -9.02
CA GLN A 283 -2.05 22.60 -8.69
C GLN A 283 -2.64 21.98 -7.41
N ARG A 284 -1.84 21.96 -6.33
CA ARG A 284 -2.22 21.31 -5.07
C ARG A 284 -3.56 21.88 -4.56
N PHE A 285 -4.46 20.98 -4.19
CA PHE A 285 -5.79 21.31 -3.66
C PHE A 285 -6.72 22.08 -4.61
N ALA A 286 -6.41 22.13 -5.92
CA ALA A 286 -7.28 22.77 -6.91
C ALA A 286 -8.64 22.08 -7.07
N GLU A 287 -8.79 20.86 -6.55
CA GLU A 287 -10.05 20.14 -6.46
C GLU A 287 -10.99 20.62 -5.34
N LEU A 288 -10.53 21.50 -4.44
CA LEU A 288 -11.33 22.10 -3.38
C LEU A 288 -11.96 23.42 -3.83
N SER A 289 -13.11 23.76 -3.26
CA SER A 289 -13.80 25.03 -3.54
C SER A 289 -13.06 26.23 -2.96
N ASP A 290 -13.32 27.42 -3.51
CA ASP A 290 -12.80 28.68 -3.00
C ASP A 290 -13.18 28.90 -1.53
N GLU A 291 -14.36 28.44 -1.11
CA GLU A 291 -14.86 28.52 0.26
C GLU A 291 -14.05 27.64 1.21
N GLU A 292 -13.77 26.38 0.82
CA GLU A 292 -12.93 25.47 1.60
C GLU A 292 -11.49 25.98 1.71
N MET A 293 -10.95 26.49 0.60
CA MET A 293 -9.60 27.08 0.58
C MET A 293 -9.55 28.37 1.40
N ALA A 294 -10.57 29.22 1.32
CA ALA A 294 -10.67 30.43 2.13
C ALA A 294 -10.84 30.11 3.61
N GLN A 295 -11.51 29.02 3.99
CA GLN A 295 -11.60 28.57 5.38
C GLN A 295 -10.23 28.05 5.87
N ALA A 296 -9.57 27.21 5.08
CA ALA A 296 -8.28 26.64 5.42
C ALA A 296 -7.16 27.69 5.51
N ILE A 297 -7.16 28.66 4.59
CA ILE A 297 -6.18 29.76 4.55
C ILE A 297 -6.60 30.89 5.51
N GLY A 298 -7.89 31.22 5.57
CA GLY A 298 -8.45 32.28 6.41
C GLY A 298 -8.28 32.02 7.90
N GLY A 299 -8.44 30.76 8.34
CA GLY A 299 -8.13 30.35 9.71
C GLY A 299 -6.63 30.41 10.06
N ALA A 300 -5.73 30.43 9.07
CA ALA A 300 -4.29 30.59 9.29
C ALA A 300 -3.86 32.05 9.57
N PHE A 301 -4.78 33.02 9.48
CA PHE A 301 -4.51 34.45 9.75
C PHE A 301 -5.04 34.96 11.09
N ASP A 302 -5.55 34.09 11.97
CA ASP A 302 -5.75 34.44 13.38
C ASP A 302 -4.41 34.38 14.12
N ASP A 303 -3.75 35.54 14.28
CA ASP A 303 -2.44 35.74 14.95
C ASP A 303 -1.18 35.16 14.24
N PRO A 304 -1.02 35.31 12.90
CA PRO A 304 0.14 34.83 12.17
C PRO A 304 1.39 35.62 12.60
N GLY A 305 2.36 34.92 13.14
CA GLY A 305 3.66 35.49 13.50
C GLY A 305 3.87 35.77 14.98
N ASN A 306 2.98 35.32 15.87
CA ASN A 306 3.32 35.18 17.29
C ASN A 306 4.24 33.95 17.48
N PRO A 307 5.57 34.13 17.64
CA PRO A 307 6.50 33.01 17.70
C PRO A 307 6.24 32.10 18.91
N GLU A 308 5.59 32.63 19.94
CA GLU A 308 5.22 31.87 21.14
C GLU A 308 4.11 30.85 20.87
N LYS A 309 3.30 31.03 19.81
CA LYS A 309 2.23 30.07 19.45
C LYS A 309 2.63 29.11 18.34
N MET A 310 3.86 29.18 17.84
CA MET A 310 4.31 28.33 16.72
C MET A 310 5.13 27.14 17.20
N CYS A 311 4.95 26.00 16.56
CA CYS A 311 5.82 24.85 16.73
C CYS A 311 7.17 25.13 16.07
N ARG A 312 8.26 25.09 16.83
CA ARG A 312 9.63 25.29 16.32
C ARG A 312 10.06 24.22 15.31
N VAL A 313 9.44 23.05 15.39
CA VAL A 313 9.66 21.95 14.45
C VAL A 313 8.85 22.20 13.18
N CYS A 314 7.55 21.91 13.17
CA CYS A 314 6.74 21.96 11.94
C CYS A 314 6.22 23.34 11.52
N GLN A 315 6.51 24.40 12.27
CA GLN A 315 6.08 25.78 11.99
C GLN A 315 4.55 26.00 11.94
N ARG A 316 3.74 25.01 12.33
CA ARG A 316 2.29 25.20 12.49
C ARG A 316 1.98 25.98 13.77
N VAL A 317 0.86 26.69 13.76
CA VAL A 317 0.26 27.28 14.97
C VAL A 317 -0.22 26.15 15.88
N ILE A 318 0.14 26.20 17.16
CA ILE A 318 -0.32 25.27 18.19
C ILE A 318 -1.70 25.74 18.65
N GLY A 319 -2.69 24.85 18.58
CA GLY A 319 -4.06 25.17 18.99
C GLY A 319 -4.15 25.56 20.47
N GLU A 320 -5.14 26.38 20.85
CA GLU A 320 -5.27 26.92 22.21
C GLU A 320 -5.35 25.83 23.30
N ASN A 321 -5.90 24.66 22.96
CA ASN A 321 -6.05 23.51 23.84
C ASN A 321 -5.09 22.35 23.48
N GLU A 322 -4.15 22.57 22.57
CA GLU A 322 -3.19 21.55 22.17
C GLU A 322 -2.02 21.47 23.17
N ASN A 323 -1.73 20.25 23.66
CA ASN A 323 -0.56 20.01 24.49
C ASN A 323 0.74 20.27 23.72
N TYR A 324 1.72 20.89 24.36
CA TYR A 324 3.05 21.12 23.79
C TYR A 324 4.15 20.86 24.82
N THR A 325 5.38 20.74 24.34
CA THR A 325 6.59 20.60 25.17
C THR A 325 7.55 21.75 24.89
N ASP A 326 8.11 22.36 25.94
CA ASP A 326 9.20 23.33 25.81
C ASP A 326 10.52 22.61 25.51
N LEU A 327 11.27 23.11 24.53
CA LEU A 327 12.56 22.55 24.10
C LEU A 327 13.73 23.02 24.98
N ASP A 328 13.58 24.17 25.65
CA ASP A 328 14.58 24.74 26.55
C ASP A 328 14.10 24.62 28.01
N GLY A 329 14.61 23.63 28.73
CA GLY A 329 14.32 23.38 30.16
C GLY A 329 14.79 24.49 31.13
N THR A 330 15.09 25.68 30.64
CA THR A 330 15.46 26.86 31.44
C THR A 330 14.49 27.98 31.12
N SER A 331 13.64 28.29 32.09
CA SER A 331 12.82 29.50 32.11
C SER A 331 13.70 30.73 31.89
N ASN A 332 13.64 31.33 30.70
CA ASN A 332 13.73 32.78 30.45
C ASN A 332 13.63 33.08 28.94
N ILE A 333 12.53 33.74 28.56
CA ILE A 333 12.37 34.58 27.36
C ILE A 333 12.72 33.90 26.02
N GLY A 334 11.68 33.37 25.37
CA GLY A 334 11.77 32.70 24.05
C GLY A 334 11.52 31.19 24.16
N GLN A 335 10.33 30.79 24.61
CA GLN A 335 9.97 29.37 24.72
C GLN A 335 9.89 28.72 23.33
N GLU A 336 10.92 27.98 22.92
CA GLU A 336 10.83 27.12 21.75
C GLU A 336 9.86 25.96 22.06
N ARG A 337 8.67 25.96 21.46
CA ARG A 337 7.63 24.94 21.69
C ARG A 337 7.64 23.86 20.62
N LYS A 338 7.33 22.62 21.00
CA LYS A 338 7.07 21.51 20.08
C LYS A 338 5.64 21.01 20.27
N CYS A 339 4.87 20.98 19.19
CA CYS A 339 3.46 20.60 19.17
C CYS A 339 3.23 19.10 19.47
N ALA A 340 1.99 18.73 19.81
CA ALA A 340 1.61 17.35 20.10
C ALA A 340 1.88 16.42 18.91
N LEU A 341 1.62 16.87 17.68
CA LEU A 341 1.84 16.03 16.49
C LEU A 341 3.33 15.68 16.33
N CYS A 342 4.21 16.68 16.45
CA CYS A 342 5.66 16.44 16.38
C CYS A 342 6.16 15.54 17.51
N ASN A 343 5.61 15.71 18.72
CA ASN A 343 5.89 14.81 19.84
C ASN A 343 5.48 13.37 19.53
N SER A 344 4.26 13.17 19.01
CA SER A 344 3.74 11.84 18.68
C SER A 344 4.55 11.15 17.58
N LEU A 345 5.05 11.90 16.58
CA LEU A 345 5.91 11.36 15.53
C LEU A 345 7.27 10.94 16.09
N GLU A 346 7.85 11.71 17.01
CA GLU A 346 9.09 11.30 17.68
C GLU A 346 8.88 10.05 18.55
N GLU A 347 7.76 9.97 19.27
CA GLU A 347 7.36 8.79 20.05
C GLU A 347 7.22 7.56 19.16
N LEU A 348 6.55 7.68 18.01
CA LEU A 348 6.46 6.63 16.99
C LEU A 348 7.85 6.14 16.60
N GLY A 349 8.78 7.06 16.32
CA GLY A 349 10.17 6.72 16.00
C GLY A 349 10.91 5.97 17.12
N VAL A 350 10.59 6.23 18.39
CA VAL A 350 11.11 5.47 19.53
C VAL A 350 10.49 4.08 19.60
N ARG A 351 9.16 3.98 19.54
CA ARG A 351 8.42 2.70 19.61
C ARG A 351 8.85 1.74 18.52
N LEU A 352 9.03 2.24 17.29
CA LEU A 352 9.48 1.45 16.14
C LEU A 352 10.86 0.81 16.32
N SER A 353 11.73 1.35 17.18
CA SER A 353 13.08 0.79 17.38
C SER A 353 13.09 -0.59 18.04
N SER A 354 12.00 -0.95 18.72
CA SER A 354 11.86 -2.21 19.43
C SER A 354 10.59 -2.96 19.05
N ALA A 355 9.87 -2.51 18.03
CA ALA A 355 8.64 -3.14 17.59
C ALA A 355 8.94 -4.31 16.67
N HIS A 356 8.11 -5.35 16.76
CA HIS A 356 8.20 -6.54 15.89
C HIS A 356 6.94 -6.69 15.03
N TYR A 357 5.88 -5.93 15.33
CA TYR A 357 4.59 -6.02 14.68
C TYR A 357 4.03 -4.63 14.39
N LEU A 358 3.35 -4.50 13.26
CA LEU A 358 2.57 -3.35 12.86
C LEU A 358 1.17 -3.86 12.54
N VAL A 359 0.17 -3.32 13.21
CA VAL A 359 -1.21 -3.82 13.17
C VAL A 359 -2.10 -2.74 12.57
N PHE A 360 -2.81 -3.07 11.50
CA PHE A 360 -3.88 -2.26 10.93
C PHE A 360 -5.21 -2.91 11.27
N THR A 361 -6.15 -2.12 11.76
CA THR A 361 -7.54 -2.54 11.98
C THR A 361 -8.48 -1.48 11.42
N HIS A 362 -9.62 -1.89 10.86
CA HIS A 362 -10.63 -0.91 10.46
C HIS A 362 -11.20 -0.21 11.70
N ALA A 363 -11.19 1.12 11.68
CA ALA A 363 -11.82 1.92 12.71
C ALA A 363 -13.35 1.78 12.62
N ASP A 364 -14.03 1.61 13.76
CA ASP A 364 -15.49 1.41 13.82
C ASP A 364 -16.28 2.58 13.23
N THR A 365 -15.71 3.80 13.25
CA THR A 365 -16.28 4.99 12.60
C THR A 365 -15.15 5.95 12.22
N PRO A 366 -15.05 6.41 10.95
CA PRO A 366 -14.19 7.54 10.61
C PRO A 366 -14.61 8.74 11.45
N GLN A 367 -13.68 9.40 12.14
CA GLN A 367 -14.00 10.66 12.81
C GLN A 367 -14.24 11.73 11.73
N GLU A 368 -15.51 12.01 11.44
CA GLU A 368 -15.94 13.03 10.47
C GLU A 368 -15.74 14.48 10.96
N HIS A 369 -15.09 14.69 12.10
CA HIS A 369 -15.09 16.00 12.77
C HIS A 369 -13.79 16.78 12.52
N ASP A 370 -13.90 18.12 12.55
CA ASP A 370 -12.83 19.13 12.59
C ASP A 370 -11.99 19.06 13.89
N VAL A 371 -11.61 17.86 14.32
CA VAL A 371 -10.68 17.72 15.45
C VAL A 371 -9.27 17.89 14.91
N ASP A 372 -8.52 18.84 15.45
CA ASP A 372 -7.12 19.05 15.14
C ASP A 372 -6.35 17.74 15.21
N VAL A 373 -5.61 17.40 14.15
CA VAL A 373 -4.76 16.22 14.15
C VAL A 373 -3.52 16.51 14.97
N VAL A 374 -3.56 16.04 16.21
CA VAL A 374 -2.56 16.25 17.24
C VAL A 374 -1.74 14.99 17.53
N HIS A 375 -2.16 13.83 17.01
CA HIS A 375 -1.41 12.58 17.08
C HIS A 375 -1.33 11.90 15.71
N TRP A 376 -0.20 11.24 15.40
CA TRP A 376 0.02 10.58 14.10
C TRP A 376 -1.07 9.57 13.73
N ALA A 377 -1.58 8.82 14.72
CA ALA A 377 -2.63 7.83 14.52
C ALA A 377 -3.98 8.45 14.16
N ASP A 378 -4.28 9.67 14.61
CA ASP A 378 -5.55 10.34 14.30
C ASP A 378 -5.68 10.58 12.79
N GLY A 379 -4.56 10.91 12.14
CA GLY A 379 -4.49 11.08 10.70
C GLY A 379 -4.82 9.80 9.93
N LEU A 380 -4.34 8.66 10.40
CA LEU A 380 -4.62 7.35 9.80
C LEU A 380 -6.08 6.94 10.03
N ARG A 381 -6.62 7.25 11.22
CA ARG A 381 -8.02 6.98 11.59
C ARG A 381 -9.01 7.76 10.73
N ARG A 382 -8.64 8.95 10.25
CA ARG A 382 -9.42 9.72 9.26
C ARG A 382 -9.56 9.01 7.90
N PHE A 383 -8.66 8.08 7.59
CA PHE A 383 -8.76 7.18 6.45
C PHE A 383 -9.35 5.81 6.83
N GLY A 384 -9.98 5.69 8.00
CA GLY A 384 -10.70 4.49 8.42
C GLY A 384 -9.82 3.40 9.04
N PHE A 385 -8.57 3.68 9.39
CA PHE A 385 -7.66 2.68 9.96
C PHE A 385 -7.09 3.10 11.31
N ASP A 386 -7.27 2.23 12.30
CA ASP A 386 -6.52 2.24 13.55
C ASP A 386 -5.23 1.44 13.36
N VAL A 387 -4.09 2.12 13.49
CA VAL A 387 -2.76 1.54 13.31
C VAL A 387 -2.00 1.54 14.63
N ASP A 388 -1.40 0.41 14.97
CA ASP A 388 -0.61 0.25 16.18
C ASP A 388 0.73 -0.45 15.92
N VAL A 389 1.71 -0.13 16.76
CA VAL A 389 3.07 -0.65 16.69
C VAL A 389 3.34 -1.45 17.96
N VAL A 390 3.48 -2.77 17.82
CA VAL A 390 3.49 -3.73 18.92
C VAL A 390 4.84 -4.45 19.01
N LYS A 391 5.32 -4.65 20.24
CA LYS A 391 6.61 -5.29 20.51
C LYS A 391 6.49 -6.81 20.64
N GLU A 392 5.56 -7.30 21.44
CA GLU A 392 5.45 -8.73 21.74
C GLU A 392 4.16 -9.34 21.17
N ALA A 393 4.22 -10.58 20.70
CA ALA A 393 3.06 -11.26 20.12
C ALA A 393 1.87 -11.37 21.09
N LYS A 394 2.15 -11.44 22.40
CA LYS A 394 1.12 -11.52 23.46
C LYS A 394 0.25 -10.27 23.56
N ASP A 395 0.79 -9.14 23.09
CA ASP A 395 0.15 -7.83 23.11
C ASP A 395 -0.62 -7.55 21.80
N LEU A 396 -0.56 -8.47 20.82
CA LEU A 396 -1.40 -8.40 19.64
C LEU A 396 -2.88 -8.46 20.05
N PRO A 397 -3.74 -7.66 19.40
CA PRO A 397 -5.15 -7.65 19.72
C PRO A 397 -5.76 -9.02 19.41
N LYS A 398 -6.41 -9.62 20.41
CA LYS A 398 -7.03 -10.96 20.28
C LYS A 398 -8.09 -10.96 19.18
N SER A 399 -8.15 -12.04 18.40
CA SER A 399 -9.23 -12.24 17.42
C SER A 399 -10.57 -12.43 18.15
N THR A 400 -11.59 -11.70 17.72
CA THR A 400 -12.99 -11.93 18.14
C THR A 400 -13.87 -12.11 16.91
N PRO A 401 -14.91 -12.95 16.97
CA PRO A 401 -15.74 -13.30 15.80
C PRO A 401 -16.47 -12.11 15.14
N ALA A 402 -16.51 -10.95 15.79
CA ALA A 402 -17.18 -9.74 15.30
C ALA A 402 -16.20 -8.74 14.65
N GLN A 403 -14.91 -9.06 14.54
CA GLN A 403 -13.90 -8.10 14.09
C GLN A 403 -13.85 -7.95 12.58
N ARG A 404 -13.71 -6.69 12.14
CA ARG A 404 -13.37 -6.28 10.77
C ARG A 404 -11.95 -6.74 10.40
N LEU A 405 -11.62 -6.73 9.11
CA LEU A 405 -10.29 -7.08 8.58
C LEU A 405 -9.15 -6.45 9.39
N ARG A 406 -8.18 -7.28 9.75
CA ARG A 406 -6.93 -6.90 10.41
C ARG A 406 -5.75 -7.31 9.56
N ARG A 407 -4.81 -6.41 9.34
CA ARG A 407 -3.54 -6.73 8.68
C ARG A 407 -2.44 -6.60 9.72
N ILE A 408 -1.69 -7.66 9.91
CA ILE A 408 -0.54 -7.67 10.81
C ILE A 408 0.68 -7.87 9.94
N TYR A 409 1.54 -6.86 9.90
CA TYR A 409 2.89 -7.01 9.39
C TYR A 409 3.78 -7.38 10.56
N TRP A 410 4.68 -8.33 10.36
CA TRP A 410 5.68 -8.69 11.37
C TRP A 410 7.05 -8.80 10.73
N TRP A 411 8.05 -8.40 11.49
CA TRP A 411 9.45 -8.52 11.11
C TRP A 411 10.19 -8.98 12.36
N HIS A 412 10.69 -10.22 12.37
CA HIS A 412 11.83 -10.59 13.22
C HIS A 412 12.33 -12.00 12.91
N GLU A 413 13.65 -12.11 12.93
CA GLU A 413 14.50 -13.29 12.70
C GLU A 413 15.30 -13.57 13.98
N GLU A 414 14.63 -13.92 15.09
CA GLU A 414 15.33 -14.66 16.15
C GLU A 414 15.10 -16.15 15.91
N ASP A 415 16.21 -16.89 15.76
CA ASP A 415 16.30 -18.33 15.52
C ASP A 415 15.18 -19.14 16.20
N GLY A 416 14.17 -19.51 15.41
CA GLY A 416 13.16 -20.50 15.81
C GLY A 416 11.87 -19.96 16.44
N GLN A 417 11.63 -18.65 16.54
CA GLN A 417 10.29 -18.18 16.88
C GLN A 417 9.34 -18.39 15.68
N LYS A 418 8.30 -19.20 15.89
CA LYS A 418 7.22 -19.39 14.90
C LYS A 418 6.55 -18.03 14.63
N PRO A 419 6.10 -17.78 13.38
CA PRO A 419 5.25 -16.61 13.10
C PRO A 419 4.09 -16.56 14.09
N PRO A 420 3.55 -15.36 14.38
CA PRO A 420 2.34 -15.24 15.18
C PRO A 420 1.27 -16.17 14.61
N ASP A 421 0.44 -16.72 15.51
CA ASP A 421 -0.64 -17.61 15.12
C ASP A 421 -1.45 -16.98 13.97
N PRO A 422 -1.57 -17.65 12.81
CA PRO A 422 -2.24 -17.09 11.63
C PRO A 422 -3.76 -16.95 11.78
N ARG A 423 -4.29 -17.08 13.02
CA ARG A 423 -5.72 -17.02 13.39
C ARG A 423 -6.21 -15.63 13.78
#